data_AF-A0A1J5LC61-F1
#
_entry.id   AF-A0A1J5LC61-F1
#
_cell.length_a   1.000
_cell.length_b   1.000
_cell.length_c   1.000
_cell.angle_alpha   90.00
_cell.angle_beta   90.00
_cell.angle_gamma   90.00
#
_symmetry.space_group_name_H-M   'P 1'
#
loop_
_entity.id
_entity.type
_entity.pdbx_description
1 polymer ?
#
loop_
_entity_poly.entity_id
_entity_poly.type
_entity_poly.pdbx_seq_one_letter_code
_entity_poly.pdbx_strand_id
1 'polypeptide(L)'
;MRNHGFLRGRGGWHLSPAYDINPVPNQPRVLKSYVDDDNPDASIALHRAQHESYLLERGEADRIIAKVAEATMAWRDVARALGAPEREIKEMATAFEHEEADMARV
;
A
#
# COMPACT_ATOMS: atom_id res chain seq x y z
N MET A 1 -17.09 1.63 1.32
CA MET A 1 -16.00 0.88 0.68
C MET A 1 -16.57 0.01 -0.43
N ARG A 2 -16.00 0.03 -1.64
CA ARG A 2 -16.44 -0.81 -2.79
C ARG A 2 -15.30 -1.65 -3.39
N ASN A 3 -14.10 -1.55 -2.82
CA ASN A 3 -12.85 -2.21 -3.25
C ASN A 3 -12.51 -3.47 -2.43
N HIS A 4 -13.43 -3.95 -1.60
CA HIS A 4 -13.29 -5.19 -0.84
C HIS A 4 -14.49 -6.09 -1.14
N GLY A 5 -14.21 -7.32 -1.52
CA GLY A 5 -15.21 -8.33 -1.85
C GLY A 5 -15.02 -9.60 -1.03
N PHE A 6 -16.08 -10.39 -0.94
CA PHE A 6 -16.04 -11.73 -0.34
C PHE A 6 -16.47 -12.76 -1.36
N LEU A 7 -15.76 -13.88 -1.41
CA LEU A 7 -16.05 -15.02 -2.27
C LEU A 7 -16.58 -16.17 -1.42
N ARG A 8 -17.68 -16.81 -1.85
CA ARG A 8 -18.25 -17.99 -1.20
C ARG A 8 -17.60 -19.26 -1.76
N GLY A 9 -16.77 -19.91 -0.95
CA GLY A 9 -16.17 -21.22 -1.25
C GLY A 9 -16.81 -22.34 -0.43
N ARG A 10 -16.35 -23.59 -0.64
CA ARG A 10 -16.85 -24.78 0.10
C ARG A 10 -16.67 -24.68 1.62
N GLY A 11 -15.73 -23.87 2.12
CA GLY A 11 -15.45 -23.69 3.55
C GLY A 11 -16.07 -22.45 4.20
N GLY A 12 -16.72 -21.55 3.45
CA GLY A 12 -17.20 -20.28 4.00
C GLY A 12 -17.01 -19.11 3.06
N TRP A 13 -17.15 -17.91 3.62
CA TRP A 13 -16.74 -16.66 2.98
C TRP A 13 -15.25 -16.45 3.18
N HIS A 14 -14.57 -16.03 2.12
CA HIS A 14 -13.16 -15.62 2.16
C HIS A 14 -13.06 -14.26 1.53
N LEU A 15 -12.05 -13.46 1.92
CA LEU A 15 -11.75 -12.23 1.23
C LEU A 15 -11.39 -12.53 -0.23
N SER A 16 -11.89 -11.74 -1.17
CA SER A 16 -11.42 -11.81 -2.55
C SER A 16 -9.94 -11.41 -2.64
N PRO A 17 -9.22 -11.78 -3.71
CA PRO A 17 -8.00 -11.08 -4.06
C PRO A 17 -8.23 -9.57 -4.09
N ALA A 18 -7.20 -8.78 -3.79
CA ALA A 18 -7.28 -7.33 -3.88
C ALA A 18 -7.51 -6.91 -5.34
N TYR A 19 -8.34 -5.89 -5.54
CA TYR A 19 -8.69 -5.37 -6.87
C TYR A 19 -8.82 -3.85 -6.81
N ASP A 20 -8.81 -3.20 -7.99
CA ASP A 20 -8.93 -1.75 -8.12
C ASP A 20 -7.86 -0.96 -7.31
N ILE A 21 -6.62 -1.45 -7.37
CA ILE A 21 -5.44 -0.77 -6.79
C ILE A 21 -4.80 0.07 -7.89
N ASN A 22 -4.88 1.38 -7.76
CA ASN A 22 -4.23 2.32 -8.66
C ASN A 22 -3.36 3.31 -7.86
N PRO A 23 -2.10 3.55 -8.27
CA PRO A 23 -1.31 4.63 -7.72
C PRO A 23 -1.94 5.99 -8.08
N VAL A 24 -1.85 6.94 -7.16
CA VAL A 24 -2.46 8.27 -7.33
C VAL A 24 -1.37 9.34 -7.15
N PRO A 25 -0.81 9.90 -8.24
CA PRO A 25 0.22 10.90 -8.13
C PRO A 25 -0.38 12.28 -7.84
N ASN A 26 0.44 13.16 -7.26
CA ASN A 26 0.13 14.58 -7.06
C ASN A 26 -1.14 14.85 -6.23
N GLN A 27 -1.45 13.97 -5.27
CA GLN A 27 -2.53 14.13 -4.32
C GLN A 27 -1.99 14.09 -2.88
N PRO A 28 -2.69 14.71 -1.91
CA PRO A 28 -2.39 14.53 -0.50
C PRO A 28 -2.41 13.03 -0.12
N ARG A 29 -1.45 12.61 0.70
CA ARG A 29 -1.32 11.20 1.13
C ARG A 29 -2.27 10.90 2.30
N VAL A 30 -3.56 10.86 1.98
CA VAL A 30 -4.67 10.71 2.92
C VAL A 30 -5.41 9.41 2.62
N LEU A 31 -5.51 8.54 3.63
CA LEU A 31 -6.19 7.25 3.53
C LEU A 31 -7.71 7.42 3.40
N LYS A 32 -8.36 6.52 2.67
CA LYS A 32 -9.83 6.41 2.61
C LYS A 32 -10.40 5.50 3.69
N SER A 33 -9.54 4.72 4.34
CA SER A 33 -9.83 3.87 5.48
C SER A 33 -8.71 4.11 6.47
N TYR A 34 -9.03 4.81 7.55
CA TYR A 34 -8.04 5.25 8.51
C TYR A 34 -7.53 4.04 9.31
N VAL A 35 -6.32 4.18 9.82
CA VAL A 35 -5.63 3.12 10.56
C VAL A 35 -5.85 3.25 12.07
N ASP A 36 -6.14 4.46 12.51
CA ASP A 36 -6.74 4.78 13.80
C ASP A 36 -8.06 5.54 13.58
N ASP A 37 -8.67 6.03 14.65
CA ASP A 37 -9.99 6.65 14.60
C ASP A 37 -9.99 8.07 14.01
N ASP A 38 -8.87 8.79 14.09
CA ASP A 38 -8.84 10.26 13.96
C ASP A 38 -7.78 10.80 13.00
N ASN A 39 -6.79 9.97 12.61
CA ASN A 39 -5.66 10.36 11.79
C ASN A 39 -5.73 9.70 10.40
N PRO A 40 -5.98 10.48 9.34
CA PRO A 40 -6.08 9.94 7.99
C PRO A 40 -4.72 9.83 7.29
N ASP A 41 -3.61 10.18 7.94
CA ASP A 41 -2.31 10.24 7.29
C ASP A 41 -1.84 8.85 6.85
N ALA A 42 -1.36 8.74 5.61
CA ALA A 42 -0.75 7.53 5.11
C ALA A 42 0.69 7.35 5.64
N SER A 43 0.84 7.19 6.94
CA SER A 43 2.14 7.12 7.63
C SER A 43 2.54 5.70 8.01
N ILE A 44 3.77 5.31 7.69
CA ILE A 44 4.38 4.02 8.06
C ILE A 44 4.53 3.90 9.58
N ALA A 45 4.91 4.99 10.26
CA ALA A 45 5.00 5.02 11.71
C ALA A 45 3.64 4.72 12.37
N LEU A 46 2.57 5.32 11.83
CA LEU A 46 1.21 5.08 12.31
C LEU A 46 0.77 3.63 12.07
N HIS A 47 0.97 3.09 10.86
CA HIS A 47 0.68 1.68 10.56
C HIS A 47 1.44 0.72 11.48
N ARG A 48 2.72 1.01 11.73
CA ARG A 48 3.53 0.21 12.65
C ARG A 48 3.01 0.31 14.07
N ALA A 49 2.60 1.49 14.53
CA ALA A 49 2.07 1.70 15.88
C ALA A 49 0.77 0.93 16.13
N GLN A 50 -0.09 0.82 15.11
CA GLN A 50 -1.39 0.16 15.22
C GLN A 50 -1.38 -1.37 15.11
N HIS A 51 -0.19 -2.00 15.10
CA HIS A 51 -0.07 -3.44 14.92
C HIS A 51 -0.98 -4.28 15.86
N GLU A 52 -1.12 -3.89 17.13
CA GLU A 52 -1.95 -4.62 18.11
C GLU A 52 -3.44 -4.54 17.77
N SER A 53 -3.93 -3.39 17.30
CA SER A 53 -5.32 -3.22 16.86
C SER A 53 -5.68 -4.11 15.67
N TYR A 54 -4.69 -4.53 14.89
CA TYR A 54 -4.83 -5.46 13.77
C TYR A 54 -4.42 -6.90 14.11
N LEU A 55 -4.24 -7.21 15.40
CA LEU A 55 -3.87 -8.54 15.90
C LEU A 55 -2.52 -9.04 15.36
N LEU A 56 -1.61 -8.12 15.07
CA LEU A 56 -0.27 -8.42 14.58
C LEU A 56 0.75 -8.23 15.70
N GLU A 57 1.74 -9.11 15.76
CA GLU A 57 2.98 -8.83 16.49
C GLU A 57 3.76 -7.72 15.78
N ARG A 58 4.53 -6.92 16.53
CA ARG A 58 5.35 -5.83 15.95
C ARG A 58 6.25 -6.33 14.81
N GLY A 59 6.93 -7.46 15.02
CA GLY A 59 7.80 -8.05 14.00
C GLY A 59 7.04 -8.59 12.78
N GLU A 60 5.75 -8.88 12.88
CA GLU A 60 4.92 -9.21 11.73
C GLU A 60 4.54 -7.97 10.94
N ALA A 61 4.13 -6.89 11.62
CA ALA A 61 3.84 -5.61 10.97
C ALA A 61 5.08 -5.08 10.22
N ASP A 62 6.26 -5.10 10.85
CA ASP A 62 7.52 -4.68 10.22
C ASP A 62 7.83 -5.50 8.97
N ARG A 63 7.63 -6.82 9.01
CA ARG A 63 7.81 -7.71 7.85
C ARG A 63 6.83 -7.40 6.72
N ILE A 64 5.57 -7.09 7.02
CA ILE A 64 4.57 -6.75 6.01
C ILE A 64 4.93 -5.41 5.34
N ILE A 65 5.29 -4.39 6.13
CA ILE A 65 5.73 -3.08 5.63
C ILE A 65 6.92 -3.27 4.68
N ALA A 66 7.95 -4.00 5.12
CA ALA A 66 9.15 -4.24 4.31
C ALA A 66 8.83 -4.96 3.00
N LYS A 67 7.97 -5.99 3.03
CA LYS A 67 7.56 -6.72 1.81
C LYS A 67 6.87 -5.82 0.78
N VAL A 68 6.02 -4.90 1.22
CA VAL A 68 5.34 -3.96 0.32
C VAL A 68 6.34 -2.93 -0.25
N ALA A 69 7.25 -2.43 0.59
CA ALA A 69 8.30 -1.51 0.14
C ALA A 69 9.22 -2.16 -0.91
N GLU A 70 9.65 -3.40 -0.67
CA GLU A 70 10.46 -4.19 -1.60
C GLU A 70 9.71 -4.45 -2.91
N ALA A 71 8.45 -4.89 -2.85
CA ALA A 71 7.66 -5.18 -4.04
C ALA A 71 7.44 -3.95 -4.94
N THR A 72 7.45 -2.75 -4.35
CA THR A 72 7.19 -1.49 -5.06
C THR A 72 8.45 -0.71 -5.43
N MET A 73 9.65 -1.11 -4.95
CA MET A 73 10.88 -0.34 -5.20
C MET A 73 11.29 -0.32 -6.69
N ALA A 74 11.02 -1.40 -7.43
CA ALA A 74 11.40 -1.55 -8.83
C ALA A 74 10.32 -1.06 -9.81
N TRP A 75 9.32 -0.30 -9.33
CA TRP A 75 8.13 0.04 -10.11
C TRP A 75 8.45 0.72 -11.46
N ARG A 76 9.49 1.58 -11.53
CA ARG A 76 9.90 2.22 -12.79
C ARG A 76 10.36 1.20 -13.82
N ASP A 77 11.21 0.26 -13.40
CA ASP A 77 11.77 -0.74 -14.31
C ASP A 77 10.70 -1.70 -14.79
N VAL A 78 9.77 -2.07 -13.90
CA VAL A 78 8.57 -2.84 -14.26
C VAL A 78 7.72 -2.06 -15.27
N ALA A 79 7.44 -0.78 -15.02
CA ALA A 79 6.65 0.05 -15.93
C ALA A 79 7.32 0.18 -17.32
N ARG A 80 8.64 0.38 -17.37
CA ARG A 80 9.41 0.40 -18.62
C ARG A 80 9.33 -0.94 -19.35
N ALA A 81 9.52 -2.05 -18.64
CA ALA A 81 9.47 -3.39 -19.23
C ALA A 81 8.08 -3.71 -19.82
N LEU A 82 7.02 -3.11 -19.26
CA LEU A 82 5.65 -3.21 -19.77
C LEU A 82 5.34 -2.19 -20.89
N GLY A 83 6.30 -1.36 -21.30
CA GLY A 83 6.14 -0.41 -22.40
C GLY A 83 5.48 0.92 -22.04
N ALA A 84 5.41 1.28 -20.75
CA ALA A 84 4.86 2.56 -20.34
C ALA A 84 5.72 3.73 -20.86
N PRO A 85 5.12 4.81 -21.40
CA PRO A 85 5.87 5.99 -21.82
C PRO A 85 6.60 6.66 -20.65
N GLU A 86 7.84 7.12 -20.88
CA GLU A 86 8.64 7.80 -19.84
C GLU A 86 7.93 9.02 -19.22
N ARG A 87 7.07 9.70 -20.00
CA ARG A 87 6.23 10.80 -19.47
C ARG A 87 5.28 10.31 -18.38
N GLU A 88 4.59 9.19 -18.60
CA GLU A 88 3.62 8.62 -17.65
C GLU A 88 4.31 8.02 -16.44
N ILE A 89 5.47 7.38 -16.63
CA ILE A 89 6.33 6.94 -15.53
C ILE A 89 6.72 8.16 -14.69
N LYS A 90 7.19 9.25 -15.30
CA LYS A 90 7.54 10.46 -14.56
C LYS A 90 6.36 11.05 -13.80
N GLU A 91 5.17 11.06 -14.40
CA GLU A 91 3.94 11.53 -13.74
C GLU A 91 3.59 10.72 -12.50
N MET A 92 3.92 9.42 -12.47
CA MET A 92 3.61 8.53 -11.37
C MET A 92 4.59 8.61 -10.19
N ALA A 93 5.70 9.34 -10.32
CA ALA A 93 6.79 9.34 -9.36
C ALA A 93 6.32 9.63 -7.92
N THR A 94 5.49 10.65 -7.72
CA THR A 94 5.02 11.06 -6.39
C THR A 94 4.11 10.04 -5.70
N ALA A 95 3.60 9.05 -6.44
CA ALA A 95 2.82 7.95 -5.86
C ALA A 95 3.69 6.86 -5.21
N PHE A 96 4.96 6.74 -5.61
CA PHE A 96 5.88 5.68 -5.18
C PHE A 96 7.17 6.20 -4.51
N GLU A 97 7.55 7.45 -4.78
CA GLU A 97 8.79 8.08 -4.34
C GLU A 97 8.47 9.25 -3.42
N HIS A 98 8.61 9.03 -2.12
CA HIS A 98 8.33 9.98 -1.06
C HIS A 98 8.91 9.47 0.28
N GLU A 99 8.98 10.35 1.29
CA GLU A 99 9.60 10.08 2.60
C GLU A 99 9.07 8.83 3.29
N GLU A 100 7.76 8.57 3.22
CA GLU A 100 7.15 7.35 3.80
C GLU A 100 7.64 6.06 3.13
N ALA A 101 7.94 6.08 1.83
CA ALA A 101 8.50 4.92 1.14
C ALA A 101 9.96 4.72 1.54
N ASP A 102 10.71 5.81 1.80
CA ASP A 102 12.08 5.74 2.30
C ASP A 102 12.11 5.17 3.72
N MET A 103 11.21 5.60 4.60
CA MET A 103 11.09 5.04 5.96
C MET A 103 10.73 3.55 5.98
N ALA A 104 9.95 3.07 5.01
CA ALA A 104 9.58 1.66 4.92
C ALA A 104 10.73 0.74 4.48
N ARG A 105 11.83 1.29 3.95
CA ARG A 105 12.99 0.55 3.41
C ARG A 105 14.10 0.33 4.43
N VAL A 106 13.99 0.92 5.63
CA VAL A 106 15.00 0.88 6.70
C VAL A 106 14.68 -0.21 7.73
#